data_AF-A0A354ZD16-F1
#
_entry.id   AF-A0A354ZD16-F1
#
_cell.length_a   1.000
_cell.length_b   1.000
_cell.length_c   1.000
_cell.angle_alpha   90.00
_cell.angle_beta   90.00
_cell.angle_gamma   90.00
#
_symmetry.space_group_name_H-M   'P 1'
#
loop_
_entity.id
_entity.type
_entity.pdbx_description
1 polymer ?
#
loop_
_entity_poly.entity_id
_entity_poly.type
_entity_poly.pdbx_seq_one_letter_code
_entity_poly.pdbx_strand_id
1 'polypeptide(L)'
;MRDARHGGRGRRPARVLPSAAVTAVAMALALTAALAVSVNVGLRGKGGPTPTPAHLPGADAYVIGRCTTRLDPDQASRNGNIAIAAKKLNGTLVQPGQEFSFNGIVGERSSDLGYGPARVIVDGRSEPGIAGGICQLSSTLYNAALLAGMEIVERRAHSRPVPYLPAGLDATVSYGAIDLRWANTSEASVTVRAQVSADNVSVWLEGRSPAPEIELFTEVVEVIPPRPAAPPDPTGRAKCPPLPGAGTVASIGAPGYRVRVWAETAVPEAGRRRRLVSEDLYEPVNAVAH
;
A
#
# COMPACT_ATOMS: atom_id res chain seq x y z
N MET A 1 -70.21 25.52 48.57
CA MET A 1 -69.18 24.68 49.22
C MET A 1 -68.16 24.36 48.14
N ARG A 2 -67.06 25.11 48.07
CA ARG A 2 -65.76 24.87 48.77
C ARG A 2 -65.12 23.56 48.28
N ASP A 3 -63.88 23.47 47.84
CA ASP A 3 -62.77 24.43 47.79
C ASP A 3 -61.75 23.92 46.77
N ALA A 4 -61.12 24.85 46.07
CA ALA A 4 -59.86 24.64 45.36
C ALA A 4 -58.73 24.44 46.39
N ARG A 5 -57.82 23.48 46.14
CA ARG A 5 -56.44 23.56 46.65
C ARG A 5 -55.42 23.11 45.62
N HIS A 6 -54.65 24.09 45.18
CA HIS A 6 -53.33 23.99 44.59
C HIS A 6 -52.42 23.02 45.35
N GLY A 7 -51.70 22.19 44.60
CA GLY A 7 -50.63 21.34 45.09
C GLY A 7 -49.45 21.33 44.13
N GLY A 8 -48.82 22.49 43.93
CA GLY A 8 -47.51 22.58 43.30
C GLY A 8 -46.42 22.07 44.26
N ARG A 9 -45.73 20.99 43.90
CA ARG A 9 -44.41 20.57 44.40
C ARG A 9 -43.76 19.81 43.25
N GLY A 10 -42.86 20.39 42.48
CA GLY A 10 -41.49 20.70 42.89
C GLY A 10 -40.57 19.93 41.95
N ARG A 11 -40.38 20.45 40.73
CA ARG A 11 -39.35 19.95 39.82
C ARG A 11 -38.02 20.11 40.55
N ARG A 12 -37.37 18.99 40.89
CA ARG A 12 -36.02 18.99 41.44
C ARG A 12 -35.12 19.79 40.49
N PRO A 13 -34.33 20.76 40.98
CA PRO A 13 -33.36 21.41 40.12
C PRO A 13 -32.39 20.34 39.62
N ALA A 14 -32.23 20.25 38.30
CA ALA A 14 -31.15 19.49 37.71
C ALA A 14 -29.85 20.02 38.32
N ARG A 15 -29.12 19.12 38.97
CA ARG A 15 -27.87 19.41 39.68
C ARG A 15 -26.86 19.89 38.64
N VAL A 16 -26.64 21.20 38.59
CA VAL A 16 -25.56 21.82 37.82
C VAL A 16 -24.26 21.32 38.43
N LEU A 17 -23.56 20.44 37.72
CA LEU A 17 -22.20 20.04 38.07
C LEU A 17 -21.27 21.23 37.82
N PRO A 18 -20.33 21.54 38.74
CA PRO A 18 -19.46 22.70 38.61
C PRO A 18 -18.47 22.56 37.45
N SER A 19 -18.18 23.70 36.84
CA SER A 19 -17.37 23.97 35.65
C SER A 19 -15.87 23.64 35.76
N ALA A 20 -15.49 22.50 36.33
CA ALA A 20 -14.09 22.11 36.50
C ALA A 20 -13.78 20.65 36.08
N ALA A 21 -14.64 20.03 35.27
CA ALA A 21 -14.44 18.67 34.75
C ALA A 21 -14.40 18.59 33.21
N VAL A 22 -14.17 19.72 32.54
CA VAL A 22 -13.92 19.81 31.09
C VAL A 22 -12.52 20.40 30.86
N THR A 23 -11.51 19.83 31.54
CA THR A 23 -10.10 20.17 31.30
C THR A 23 -9.17 19.05 31.75
N ALA A 24 -9.51 17.79 31.46
CA ALA A 24 -8.62 16.66 31.76
C ALA A 24 -8.65 15.49 30.75
N VAL A 25 -9.27 15.65 29.56
CA VAL A 25 -9.27 14.61 28.50
C VAL A 25 -8.61 15.10 27.19
N ALA A 26 -8.03 16.31 27.19
CA ALA A 26 -7.32 16.87 26.02
C ALA A 26 -5.81 17.10 26.23
N MET A 27 -5.24 16.70 27.38
CA MET A 27 -3.80 16.77 27.65
C MET A 27 -3.27 15.45 28.25
N ALA A 28 -3.45 14.35 27.53
CA ALA A 28 -2.77 13.09 27.83
C ALA A 28 -2.32 12.32 26.57
N LEU A 29 -2.17 13.02 25.44
CA LEU A 29 -1.63 12.47 24.18
C LEU A 29 -0.46 13.31 23.65
N ALA A 30 0.26 13.95 24.56
CA ALA A 30 1.45 14.72 24.26
C ALA A 30 2.46 14.57 25.40
N LEU A 31 2.94 13.35 25.65
CA LEU A 31 4.28 13.08 26.19
C LEU A 31 4.59 11.56 26.17
N THR A 32 4.79 11.01 24.97
CA THR A 32 5.67 9.84 24.78
C THR A 32 6.42 10.04 23.48
N ALA A 33 7.43 10.91 23.54
CA ALA A 33 8.45 10.94 22.51
C ALA A 33 9.20 9.60 22.51
N ALA A 34 9.29 9.02 21.31
CA ALA A 34 10.32 8.08 20.88
C ALA A 34 10.48 6.77 21.66
N LEU A 35 9.60 5.81 21.38
CA LEU A 35 10.09 4.53 20.88
C LEU A 35 9.48 4.37 19.48
N ALA A 36 10.25 4.64 18.44
CA ALA A 36 9.96 4.07 17.13
C ALA A 36 10.08 2.55 17.32
N VAL A 37 8.96 1.89 17.60
CA VAL A 37 8.89 0.45 17.42
C VAL A 37 9.04 0.26 15.92
N SER A 38 10.26 -0.08 15.48
CA SER A 38 10.49 -0.55 14.11
C SER A 38 9.69 -1.83 13.95
N VAL A 39 8.44 -1.70 13.52
CA VAL A 39 7.62 -2.84 13.12
C VAL A 39 8.21 -3.34 11.81
N ASN A 40 9.17 -4.26 11.92
CA ASN A 40 9.80 -4.91 10.78
C ASN A 40 8.82 -5.93 10.18
N VAL A 41 7.86 -5.45 9.38
CA VAL A 41 7.10 -6.32 8.48
C VAL A 41 7.89 -6.37 7.18
N GLY A 42 8.68 -7.42 7.05
CA GLY A 42 9.53 -7.65 5.89
C GLY A 42 9.03 -8.77 4.99
N LEU A 43 9.34 -8.68 3.70
CA LEU A 43 9.24 -9.82 2.80
C LEU A 43 10.60 -10.52 2.76
N ARG A 44 10.61 -11.82 3.01
CA ARG A 44 11.81 -12.65 2.84
C ARG A 44 11.76 -13.33 1.48
N GLY A 45 12.75 -13.08 0.64
CA GLY A 45 13.03 -13.93 -0.52
C GLY A 45 13.71 -15.20 -0.01
N LYS A 46 13.14 -16.37 -0.29
CA LYS A 46 13.87 -17.62 -0.09
C LYS A 46 14.93 -17.75 -1.18
N GLY A 47 16.18 -17.45 -0.86
CA GLY A 47 17.33 -17.58 -1.76
C GLY A 47 18.58 -18.19 -1.08
N GLY A 48 18.56 -19.51 -0.80
CA GLY A 48 19.73 -20.38 -0.54
C GLY A 48 20.23 -20.56 0.92
N PRO A 49 20.89 -21.69 1.31
CA PRO A 49 20.95 -23.01 0.68
C PRO A 49 19.97 -24.00 1.35
N THR A 50 19.13 -24.63 0.55
CA THR A 50 18.67 -26.01 0.77
C THR A 50 18.55 -26.59 -0.63
N PRO A 51 19.13 -27.77 -0.93
CA PRO A 51 18.90 -28.43 -2.19
C PRO A 51 17.46 -28.92 -2.18
N THR A 52 16.56 -28.06 -2.61
CA THR A 52 15.31 -28.53 -3.18
C THR A 52 15.15 -27.69 -4.43
N PRO A 53 15.64 -28.18 -5.59
CA PRO A 53 15.06 -27.69 -6.81
C PRO A 53 13.56 -27.87 -6.60
N ALA A 54 12.78 -26.79 -6.64
CA ALA A 54 11.43 -26.94 -7.14
C ALA A 54 11.62 -27.33 -8.61
N HIS A 55 11.99 -28.59 -8.82
CA HIS A 55 12.23 -29.18 -10.11
C HIS A 55 10.85 -29.22 -10.75
N LEU A 56 10.54 -28.20 -11.54
CA LEU A 56 9.58 -28.39 -12.60
C LEU A 56 10.23 -29.43 -13.52
N PRO A 57 9.60 -30.61 -13.73
CA PRO A 57 10.17 -31.63 -14.60
C PRO A 57 10.39 -31.02 -15.99
N GLY A 58 11.66 -30.85 -16.37
CA GLY A 58 12.08 -30.41 -17.71
C GLY A 58 12.79 -29.05 -17.82
N ALA A 59 13.06 -28.30 -16.74
CA ALA A 59 13.84 -27.05 -16.85
C ALA A 59 14.83 -26.88 -15.70
N ASP A 60 16.12 -26.73 -16.03
CA ASP A 60 17.22 -26.36 -15.12
C ASP A 60 17.11 -24.88 -14.70
N ALA A 61 16.02 -24.52 -13.99
CA ALA A 61 15.75 -23.14 -13.58
C ALA A 61 15.58 -23.01 -12.07
N TYR A 62 16.20 -21.99 -11.49
CA TYR A 62 16.09 -21.60 -10.08
C TYR A 62 15.11 -20.45 -9.95
N VAL A 63 14.20 -20.53 -8.98
CA VAL A 63 13.45 -19.36 -8.53
C VAL A 63 14.40 -18.46 -7.77
N ILE A 64 14.74 -17.33 -8.38
CA ILE A 64 15.69 -16.35 -7.81
C ILE A 64 14.98 -15.23 -7.05
N GLY A 65 13.71 -14.97 -7.36
CA GLY A 65 12.87 -14.04 -6.61
C GLY A 65 11.40 -14.42 -6.71
N ARG A 66 10.63 -14.18 -5.64
CA ARG A 66 9.20 -14.46 -5.61
C ARG A 66 8.49 -13.47 -4.70
N CYS A 67 7.35 -12.97 -5.17
CA CYS A 67 6.39 -12.28 -4.32
C CYS A 67 4.97 -12.79 -4.60
N THR A 68 4.16 -12.79 -3.55
CA THR A 68 2.74 -13.16 -3.61
C THR A 68 1.95 -12.11 -2.84
N THR A 69 0.88 -11.58 -3.44
CA THR A 69 -0.07 -10.69 -2.75
C THR A 69 -1.47 -11.26 -2.79
N ARG A 70 -2.24 -11.05 -1.71
CA ARG A 70 -3.61 -11.57 -1.59
C ARG A 70 -4.58 -10.81 -2.49
N LEU A 71 -5.46 -11.54 -3.12
CA LEU A 71 -6.61 -11.04 -3.86
C LEU A 71 -7.85 -11.18 -3.00
N ASP A 72 -8.76 -10.24 -3.18
CA ASP A 72 -10.10 -10.31 -2.61
C ASP A 72 -10.99 -11.10 -3.60
N PRO A 73 -11.48 -12.30 -3.24
CA PRO A 73 -12.26 -13.12 -4.15
C PRO A 73 -13.58 -12.47 -4.58
N ASP A 74 -14.11 -11.53 -3.79
CA ASP A 74 -15.35 -10.81 -4.11
C ASP A 74 -15.15 -9.73 -5.19
N GLN A 75 -13.90 -9.42 -5.56
CA GLN A 75 -13.57 -8.43 -6.58
C GLN A 75 -13.28 -9.08 -7.95
N ALA A 76 -14.25 -9.86 -8.45
CA ALA A 76 -14.09 -10.66 -9.68
C ALA A 76 -13.58 -9.86 -10.90
N SER A 77 -14.13 -8.67 -11.17
CA SER A 77 -13.68 -7.86 -12.32
C SER A 77 -12.25 -7.34 -12.14
N ARG A 78 -11.89 -6.90 -10.92
CA ARG A 78 -10.53 -6.48 -10.58
C ARG A 78 -9.54 -7.64 -10.72
N ASN A 79 -9.90 -8.83 -10.27
CA ASN A 79 -9.06 -10.03 -10.37
C ASN A 79 -8.93 -10.48 -11.83
N GLY A 80 -9.99 -10.34 -12.64
CA GLY A 80 -9.95 -10.53 -14.09
C GLY A 80 -8.96 -9.60 -14.78
N ASN A 81 -8.95 -8.31 -14.43
CA ASN A 81 -7.98 -7.34 -14.94
C ASN A 81 -6.53 -7.73 -14.61
N ILE A 82 -6.29 -8.17 -13.37
CA ILE A 82 -4.98 -8.65 -12.93
C ILE A 82 -4.59 -9.91 -13.71
N ALA A 83 -5.51 -10.85 -13.95
CA ALA A 83 -5.25 -12.07 -14.71
C ALA A 83 -4.89 -11.77 -16.18
N ILE A 84 -5.58 -10.83 -16.84
CA ILE A 84 -5.25 -10.40 -18.20
C ILE A 84 -3.82 -9.86 -18.26
N ALA A 85 -3.46 -8.96 -17.35
CA ALA A 85 -2.12 -8.39 -17.30
C ALA A 85 -1.04 -9.43 -16.92
N ALA A 86 -1.32 -10.31 -15.96
CA ALA A 86 -0.41 -11.38 -15.55
C ALA A 86 -0.13 -12.34 -16.71
N LYS A 87 -1.13 -12.66 -17.53
CA LYS A 87 -0.94 -13.49 -18.73
C LYS A 87 0.03 -12.86 -19.73
N LYS A 88 0.01 -11.52 -19.90
CA LYS A 88 0.97 -10.81 -20.77
C LYS A 88 2.40 -10.85 -20.22
N LEU A 89 2.56 -10.83 -18.89
CA LEU A 89 3.87 -10.91 -18.25
C LEU A 89 4.47 -12.32 -18.29
N ASN A 90 3.62 -13.34 -18.16
CA ASN A 90 4.05 -14.71 -17.97
C ASN A 90 4.81 -15.24 -19.20
N GLY A 91 6.04 -15.70 -18.97
CA GLY A 91 6.96 -16.19 -20.00
C GLY A 91 7.87 -15.13 -20.60
N THR A 92 7.85 -13.89 -20.10
CA THR A 92 8.75 -12.83 -20.60
C THR A 92 10.20 -13.19 -20.27
N LEU A 93 11.05 -13.25 -21.30
CA LEU A 93 12.49 -13.49 -21.15
C LEU A 93 13.24 -12.15 -21.18
N VAL A 94 14.10 -11.93 -20.19
CA VAL A 94 14.90 -10.70 -20.03
C VAL A 94 16.37 -11.08 -20.09
N GLN A 95 17.08 -10.62 -21.12
CA GLN A 95 18.50 -10.91 -21.35
C GLN A 95 19.41 -10.20 -20.33
N PRO A 96 20.65 -10.68 -20.13
CA PRO A 96 21.65 -9.95 -19.33
C PRO A 96 21.78 -8.50 -19.79
N GLY A 97 21.74 -7.55 -18.85
CA GLY A 97 21.81 -6.11 -19.10
C GLY A 97 20.55 -5.51 -19.76
N GLN A 98 19.55 -6.30 -20.11
CA GLN A 98 18.31 -5.80 -20.69
C GLN A 98 17.42 -5.18 -19.62
N GLU A 99 16.83 -4.03 -19.96
CA GLU A 99 15.76 -3.44 -19.17
C GLU A 99 14.40 -4.05 -19.52
N PHE A 100 13.67 -4.41 -18.47
CA PHE A 100 12.27 -4.76 -18.51
C PHE A 100 11.41 -3.51 -18.28
N SER A 101 10.34 -3.36 -19.05
CA SER A 101 9.32 -2.31 -18.86
C SER A 101 7.95 -2.95 -18.66
N PHE A 102 7.29 -2.67 -17.53
CA PHE A 102 5.97 -3.21 -17.25
C PHE A 102 4.93 -2.71 -18.26
N ASN A 103 4.92 -1.41 -18.56
CA ASN A 103 4.04 -0.84 -19.56
C ASN A 103 4.37 -1.30 -20.98
N GLY A 104 5.64 -1.56 -21.29
CA GLY A 104 6.06 -2.09 -22.59
C GLY A 104 5.50 -3.50 -22.87
N ILE A 105 5.39 -4.34 -21.83
CA ILE A 105 4.84 -5.70 -21.96
C ILE A 105 3.32 -5.73 -21.80
N VAL A 106 2.78 -5.07 -20.78
CA VAL A 106 1.33 -5.11 -20.48
C VAL A 106 0.54 -4.24 -21.47
N GLY A 107 1.11 -3.13 -21.93
CA GLY A 107 0.48 -2.21 -22.85
C GLY A 107 -0.69 -1.41 -22.25
N GLU A 108 -1.49 -0.84 -23.15
CA GLU A 108 -2.71 -0.11 -22.82
C GLU A 108 -3.73 -1.00 -22.08
N ARG A 109 -4.52 -0.39 -21.19
CA ARG A 109 -5.59 -1.07 -20.47
C ARG A 109 -6.96 -0.45 -20.76
N SER A 110 -7.55 -0.85 -21.89
CA SER A 110 -8.87 -0.41 -22.35
C SER A 110 -9.89 -1.54 -22.33
N SER A 111 -11.18 -1.19 -22.37
CA SER A 111 -12.25 -2.20 -22.42
C SER A 111 -12.19 -3.08 -23.66
N ASP A 112 -11.74 -2.55 -24.80
CA ASP A 112 -11.56 -3.30 -26.06
C ASP A 112 -10.49 -4.39 -25.94
N LEU A 113 -9.54 -4.22 -25.01
CA LEU A 113 -8.51 -5.20 -24.68
C LEU A 113 -8.97 -6.18 -23.57
N GLY A 114 -10.25 -6.16 -23.22
CA GLY A 114 -10.88 -7.06 -22.25
C GLY A 114 -10.82 -6.57 -20.81
N TYR A 115 -10.31 -5.37 -20.53
CA TYR A 115 -10.27 -4.84 -19.17
C TYR A 115 -11.66 -4.37 -18.71
N GLY A 116 -12.11 -4.92 -17.59
CA GLY A 116 -13.39 -4.60 -16.97
C GLY A 116 -13.34 -3.43 -16.00
N PRO A 117 -14.52 -2.95 -15.57
CA PRO A 117 -14.66 -1.88 -14.60
C PRO A 117 -14.22 -2.32 -13.20
N ALA A 118 -13.36 -1.54 -12.57
CA ALA A 118 -12.94 -1.75 -11.19
C ALA A 118 -12.49 -0.42 -10.57
N ARG A 119 -12.39 -0.39 -9.24
CA ARG A 119 -11.90 0.83 -8.56
C ARG A 119 -10.44 1.09 -8.92
N VAL A 120 -10.14 2.32 -9.30
CA VAL A 120 -8.81 2.85 -9.56
C VAL A 120 -8.49 3.95 -8.54
N ILE A 121 -7.21 4.27 -8.35
CA ILE A 121 -6.80 5.39 -7.50
C ILE A 121 -6.42 6.55 -8.41
N VAL A 122 -7.16 7.66 -8.33
CA VAL A 122 -6.90 8.91 -9.06
C VAL A 122 -6.77 10.01 -8.02
N ASP A 123 -5.66 10.75 -8.03
CA ASP A 123 -5.37 11.84 -7.07
C ASP A 123 -5.57 11.44 -5.60
N GLY A 124 -5.18 10.20 -5.27
CA GLY A 124 -5.29 9.65 -3.91
C GLY A 124 -6.72 9.25 -3.49
N ARG A 125 -7.69 9.33 -4.39
CA ARG A 125 -9.09 8.91 -4.19
C ARG A 125 -9.38 7.64 -4.94
N SER A 126 -10.16 6.76 -4.32
CA SER A 126 -10.62 5.54 -4.99
C SER A 126 -11.88 5.85 -5.78
N GLU A 127 -11.81 5.76 -7.10
CA GLU A 127 -12.89 6.12 -8.03
C GLU A 127 -13.24 4.92 -8.93
N PRO A 128 -14.48 4.83 -9.47
CA PRO A 128 -14.79 3.89 -10.54
C PRO A 128 -13.94 4.17 -11.78
N GLY A 129 -13.35 3.14 -12.38
CA GLY A 129 -12.60 3.26 -13.63
C GLY A 129 -12.44 1.92 -14.35
N ILE A 130 -11.54 1.88 -15.32
CA ILE A 130 -11.19 0.66 -16.08
C ILE A 130 -9.85 0.12 -15.59
N ALA A 131 -9.71 -1.20 -15.61
CA ALA A 131 -8.44 -1.88 -15.29
C ALA A 131 -7.93 -1.62 -13.86
N GLY A 132 -8.83 -1.49 -12.88
CA GLY A 132 -8.43 -1.51 -11.48
C GLY A 132 -7.68 -2.81 -11.12
N GLY A 133 -6.65 -2.70 -10.27
CA GLY A 133 -5.84 -3.83 -9.79
C GLY A 133 -4.45 -3.96 -10.42
N ILE A 134 -4.16 -3.26 -11.52
CA ILE A 134 -2.88 -3.37 -12.24
C ILE A 134 -1.68 -2.99 -11.37
N CYS A 135 -1.81 -1.94 -10.54
CA CYS A 135 -0.74 -1.55 -9.61
C CYS A 135 -0.40 -2.62 -8.57
N GLN A 136 -1.33 -3.53 -8.24
CA GLN A 136 -1.02 -4.64 -7.34
C GLN A 136 -0.12 -5.67 -8.03
N LEU A 137 -0.34 -5.93 -9.33
CA LEU A 137 0.52 -6.81 -10.11
C LEU A 137 1.91 -6.20 -10.29
N SER A 138 2.01 -4.91 -10.64
CA SER A 138 3.32 -4.22 -10.73
C SER A 138 4.04 -4.21 -9.38
N SER A 139 3.33 -3.97 -8.27
CA SER A 139 3.93 -4.06 -6.92
C SER A 139 4.42 -5.48 -6.61
N THR A 140 3.66 -6.51 -6.99
CA THR A 140 4.10 -7.91 -6.83
C THR A 140 5.36 -8.20 -7.65
N LEU A 141 5.42 -7.75 -8.92
CA LEU A 141 6.61 -7.89 -9.76
C LEU A 141 7.81 -7.11 -9.20
N TYR A 142 7.61 -5.88 -8.73
CA TYR A 142 8.66 -5.04 -8.13
C TYR A 142 9.35 -5.76 -6.98
N ASN A 143 8.58 -6.36 -6.08
CA ASN A 143 9.15 -7.14 -4.97
C ASN A 143 9.85 -8.41 -5.45
N ALA A 144 9.31 -9.11 -6.45
CA ALA A 144 9.98 -10.27 -7.03
C ALA A 144 11.34 -9.88 -7.67
N ALA A 145 11.40 -8.71 -8.33
CA ALA A 145 12.62 -8.15 -8.92
C ALA A 145 13.66 -7.77 -7.85
N LEU A 146 13.23 -7.08 -6.78
CA LEU A 146 14.10 -6.76 -5.65
C LEU A 146 14.67 -8.02 -4.99
N LEU A 147 13.83 -9.03 -4.77
CA LEU A 147 14.23 -10.29 -4.14
C LEU A 147 15.14 -11.14 -5.04
N ALA A 148 15.08 -10.94 -6.35
CA ALA A 148 16.00 -11.55 -7.32
C ALA A 148 17.31 -10.76 -7.49
N GLY A 149 17.46 -9.61 -6.83
CA GLY A 149 18.65 -8.76 -6.96
C GLY A 149 18.72 -7.95 -8.26
N MET A 150 17.60 -7.80 -8.96
CA MET A 150 17.51 -6.95 -10.15
C MET A 150 17.68 -5.47 -9.76
N GLU A 151 18.22 -4.67 -10.67
CA GLU A 151 18.33 -3.23 -10.48
C GLU A 151 17.02 -2.54 -10.84
N ILE A 152 16.52 -1.67 -9.97
CA ILE A 152 15.29 -0.91 -10.22
C ILE A 152 15.67 0.39 -10.92
N VAL A 153 15.26 0.53 -12.18
CA VAL A 153 15.55 1.68 -13.05
C VAL A 153 14.50 2.77 -12.87
N GLU A 154 13.23 2.38 -12.79
CA GLU A 154 12.12 3.30 -12.56
C GLU A 154 11.10 2.65 -11.64
N ARG A 155 10.73 3.36 -10.57
CA ARG A 155 9.62 3.00 -9.70
C ARG A 155 9.09 4.26 -9.03
N ARG A 156 7.77 4.33 -8.85
CA ARG A 156 7.11 5.33 -7.99
C ARG A 156 6.20 4.69 -6.98
N ALA A 157 6.18 5.22 -5.76
CA ALA A 157 5.21 4.85 -4.74
C ALA A 157 3.82 5.36 -5.11
N HIS A 158 2.79 4.73 -4.55
CA HIS A 158 1.45 5.31 -4.49
C HIS A 158 1.46 6.55 -3.60
N SER A 159 0.47 7.43 -3.78
CA SER A 159 0.26 8.57 -2.88
C SER A 159 -0.16 8.15 -1.46
N ARG A 160 -0.59 6.89 -1.29
CA ARG A 160 -1.05 6.32 -0.02
C ARG A 160 -0.56 4.87 0.13
N PRO A 161 -0.32 4.38 1.35
CA PRO A 161 0.03 2.98 1.56
C PRO A 161 -1.07 2.05 1.04
N VAL A 162 -0.65 0.95 0.42
CA VAL A 162 -1.56 -0.09 -0.08
C VAL A 162 -1.80 -1.16 0.99
N PRO A 163 -2.98 -1.79 1.03
CA PRO A 163 -3.32 -2.73 2.12
C PRO A 163 -2.67 -4.11 1.99
N TYR A 164 -2.15 -4.45 0.80
CA TYR A 164 -1.66 -5.80 0.47
C TYR A 164 -0.14 -5.97 0.60
N LEU A 165 0.61 -4.90 0.88
CA LEU A 165 2.06 -4.91 1.05
C LEU A 165 2.48 -3.89 2.14
N PRO A 166 3.64 -4.10 2.78
CA PRO A 166 4.27 -3.05 3.59
C PRO A 166 4.49 -1.75 2.80
N ALA A 167 4.43 -0.61 3.48
CA ALA A 167 4.62 0.69 2.85
C ALA A 167 6.01 0.80 2.20
N GLY A 168 6.07 1.35 0.98
CA GLY A 168 7.33 1.50 0.23
C GLY A 168 7.67 0.29 -0.65
N LEU A 169 7.00 -0.85 -0.42
CA LEU A 169 7.10 -2.03 -1.27
C LEU A 169 6.10 -2.02 -2.42
N ASP A 170 5.37 -0.93 -2.63
CA ASP A 170 4.44 -0.76 -3.74
C ASP A 170 5.09 -0.06 -4.94
N ALA A 171 4.54 -0.30 -6.13
CA ALA A 171 4.97 0.32 -7.38
C ALA A 171 3.74 0.71 -8.20
N THR A 172 3.51 2.01 -8.35
CA THR A 172 2.43 2.56 -9.18
C THR A 172 2.81 2.48 -10.65
N VAL A 173 1.82 2.19 -11.51
CA VAL A 173 1.97 2.26 -12.97
C VAL A 173 0.76 2.93 -13.59
N SER A 174 0.99 3.70 -14.64
CA SER A 174 -0.03 4.32 -15.49
C SER A 174 0.48 4.31 -16.94
N TYR A 175 -0.33 3.78 -17.86
CA TYR A 175 0.10 3.63 -19.26
C TYR A 175 0.45 5.00 -19.84
N GLY A 176 1.63 5.12 -20.45
CA GLY A 176 2.10 6.37 -21.06
C GLY A 176 2.63 7.44 -20.09
N ALA A 177 2.64 7.20 -18.77
CA ALA A 177 3.06 8.21 -17.79
C ALA A 177 3.98 7.69 -16.66
N ILE A 178 3.63 6.57 -16.01
CA ILE A 178 4.40 6.02 -14.88
C ILE A 178 4.66 4.55 -15.15
N ASP A 179 5.92 4.14 -15.13
CA ASP A 179 6.29 2.74 -15.38
C ASP A 179 7.02 2.11 -14.18
N LEU A 180 7.03 0.78 -14.18
CA LEU A 180 7.95 -0.01 -13.40
C LEU A 180 8.99 -0.59 -14.35
N ARG A 181 10.24 -0.15 -14.20
CA ARG A 181 11.37 -0.64 -14.99
C ARG A 181 12.46 -1.19 -14.10
N TRP A 182 13.05 -2.29 -14.53
CA TRP A 182 14.18 -2.91 -13.85
C TRP A 182 15.13 -3.53 -14.88
N ALA A 183 16.42 -3.58 -14.56
CA ALA A 183 17.45 -4.17 -15.41
C ALA A 183 17.85 -5.54 -14.87
N ASN A 184 18.02 -6.50 -15.78
CA ASN A 184 18.60 -7.79 -15.42
C ASN A 184 20.11 -7.63 -15.22
N THR A 185 20.54 -7.61 -13.97
CA THR A 185 21.95 -7.47 -13.55
C THR A 185 22.70 -8.80 -13.52
N SER A 186 22.04 -9.92 -13.82
CA SER A 186 22.67 -11.23 -13.82
C SER A 186 23.35 -11.55 -15.16
N GLU A 187 24.29 -12.49 -15.14
CA GLU A 187 25.01 -12.96 -16.35
C GLU A 187 24.16 -13.89 -17.24
N ALA A 188 22.95 -14.24 -16.80
CA ALA A 188 22.05 -15.15 -17.51
C ALA A 188 20.69 -14.51 -17.79
N SER A 189 19.96 -15.06 -18.75
CA SER A 189 18.58 -14.65 -18.99
C SER A 189 17.69 -15.00 -17.80
N VAL A 190 16.77 -14.10 -17.48
CA VAL A 190 15.75 -14.29 -16.43
C VAL A 190 14.37 -14.41 -17.08
N THR A 191 13.57 -15.38 -16.66
CA THR A 191 12.19 -15.53 -17.10
C THR A 191 11.23 -15.02 -16.04
N VAL A 192 10.28 -14.17 -16.42
CA VAL A 192 9.18 -13.72 -15.58
C VAL A 192 8.05 -14.75 -15.65
N ARG A 193 7.65 -15.31 -14.51
CA ARG A 193 6.41 -16.09 -14.38
C ARG A 193 5.40 -15.30 -13.57
N ALA A 194 4.16 -15.29 -14.02
CA ALA A 194 3.07 -14.63 -13.31
C ALA A 194 1.83 -15.52 -13.35
N GLN A 195 1.23 -15.74 -12.18
CA GLN A 195 0.05 -16.59 -12.03
C GLN A 195 -0.94 -15.95 -11.07
N VAL A 196 -2.21 -16.08 -11.40
CA VAL A 196 -3.35 -15.68 -10.56
C VAL A 196 -4.08 -16.95 -10.14
N SER A 197 -4.25 -17.12 -8.82
CA SER A 197 -5.18 -18.09 -8.22
C SER A 197 -6.45 -17.38 -7.77
N ALA A 198 -7.37 -18.12 -7.14
CA ALA A 198 -8.62 -17.56 -6.62
C ALA A 198 -8.39 -16.44 -5.58
N ASP A 199 -7.31 -16.55 -4.81
CA ASP A 199 -7.05 -15.78 -3.60
C ASP A 199 -5.71 -15.04 -3.63
N ASN A 200 -4.88 -15.22 -4.67
CA ASN A 200 -3.56 -14.64 -4.73
C ASN A 200 -3.11 -14.33 -6.17
N VAL A 201 -2.23 -13.34 -6.28
CA VAL A 201 -1.38 -13.15 -7.46
C VAL A 201 0.07 -13.37 -7.05
N SER A 202 0.79 -14.21 -7.81
CA SER A 202 2.19 -14.55 -7.57
C SER A 202 3.03 -14.25 -8.79
N VAL A 203 4.21 -13.69 -8.56
CA VAL A 203 5.22 -13.44 -9.58
C VAL A 203 6.53 -14.07 -9.14
N TRP A 204 7.17 -14.80 -10.06
CA TRP A 204 8.49 -15.39 -9.87
C TRP A 204 9.42 -14.88 -10.96
N LEU A 205 10.69 -14.67 -10.58
CA LEU A 205 11.78 -14.56 -11.52
C LEU A 205 12.58 -15.86 -11.47
N GLU A 206 12.78 -16.46 -12.63
CA GLU A 206 13.47 -17.74 -12.82
C GLU A 206 14.78 -17.51 -13.56
N GLY A 207 15.90 -17.94 -12.99
CA GLY A 207 17.25 -17.82 -13.57
C GLY A 207 17.97 -19.15 -13.68
N ARG A 208 19.15 -19.17 -14.30
CA ARG A 208 19.99 -20.38 -14.46
C ARG A 208 20.92 -20.67 -13.28
N SER A 209 20.92 -19.80 -12.28
CA SER A 209 21.80 -19.90 -11.12
C SER A 209 21.04 -19.42 -9.88
N PRO A 210 21.31 -19.96 -8.69
CA PRO A 210 20.73 -19.46 -7.46
C PRO A 210 21.18 -18.01 -7.22
N ALA A 211 20.24 -17.16 -6.79
CA ALA A 211 20.52 -15.79 -6.34
C ALA A 211 20.87 -15.78 -4.85
N PRO A 212 21.59 -14.73 -4.38
CA PRO A 212 21.84 -14.56 -2.95
C PRO A 212 20.53 -14.36 -2.18
N GLU A 213 20.53 -14.71 -0.89
CA GLU A 213 19.35 -14.51 -0.04
C GLU A 213 19.13 -13.03 0.20
N ILE A 214 17.97 -12.50 -0.22
CA ILE A 214 17.60 -11.11 0.01
C ILE A 214 16.38 -11.04 0.92
N GLU A 215 16.48 -10.25 1.97
CA GLU A 215 15.37 -9.85 2.84
C GLU A 215 15.06 -8.37 2.68
N LEU A 216 13.78 -8.06 2.48
CA LEU A 216 13.28 -6.69 2.40
C LEU A 216 12.61 -6.34 3.71
N PHE A 217 12.89 -5.15 4.23
CA PHE A 217 12.21 -4.64 5.42
C PHE A 217 11.86 -3.17 5.23
N THR A 218 10.71 -2.81 5.79
CA THR A 218 10.22 -1.44 5.84
C THR A 218 10.48 -0.86 7.22
N GLU A 219 11.13 0.29 7.26
CA GLU A 219 11.31 1.10 8.44
C GLU A 219 10.41 2.33 8.35
N VAL A 220 9.52 2.53 9.31
CA VAL A 220 8.75 3.76 9.42
C VAL A 220 9.61 4.79 10.15
N VAL A 221 10.11 5.76 9.38
CA VAL A 221 10.98 6.84 9.88
C VAL A 221 10.16 7.88 10.65
N GLU A 222 8.97 8.20 10.13
CA GLU A 222 8.11 9.24 10.68
C GLU A 222 6.64 8.90 10.46
N VAL A 223 5.81 9.17 11.47
CA VAL A 223 4.35 9.18 11.35
C VAL A 223 3.89 10.63 11.39
N ILE A 224 3.25 11.09 10.32
CA ILE A 224 2.85 12.48 10.15
C ILE A 224 1.37 12.60 10.49
N PRO A 225 0.98 13.30 11.57
CA PRO A 225 -0.42 13.41 11.95
C PRO A 225 -1.22 14.24 10.92
N PRO A 226 -2.51 13.93 10.71
CA PRO A 226 -3.37 14.76 9.87
C PRO A 226 -3.57 16.13 10.50
N ARG A 227 -3.65 17.17 9.68
CA ARG A 227 -4.04 18.50 10.15
C ARG A 227 -5.49 18.45 10.65
N PRO A 228 -5.80 19.00 11.85
CA PRO A 228 -7.17 19.13 12.31
C PRO A 228 -8.01 20.00 11.37
N ALA A 229 -9.31 19.75 11.33
CA ALA A 229 -10.24 20.59 10.58
C ALA A 229 -10.21 22.00 11.18
N ALA A 230 -10.37 23.02 10.32
CA ALA A 230 -10.51 24.38 10.79
C ALA A 230 -11.72 24.47 11.76
N PRO A 231 -11.59 25.17 12.89
CA PRO A 231 -12.75 25.41 13.76
C PRO A 231 -13.84 26.14 12.96
N PRO A 232 -15.13 25.85 13.23
CA PRO A 232 -16.22 26.58 12.59
C PRO A 232 -16.07 28.09 12.84
N ASP A 233 -16.43 28.90 11.83
CA ASP A 233 -16.29 30.36 11.88
C ASP A 233 -16.98 30.92 13.15
N PRO A 234 -16.22 31.52 14.08
CA PRO A 234 -16.76 32.04 15.35
C PRO A 234 -17.71 33.22 15.15
N THR A 235 -17.75 33.81 13.95
CA THR A 235 -18.62 34.95 13.63
C THR A 235 -20.04 34.53 13.24
N GLY A 236 -20.29 33.23 13.00
CA GLY A 236 -21.60 32.74 12.56
C GLY A 236 -22.07 33.28 11.21
N ARG A 237 -21.18 33.92 10.42
CA ARG A 237 -21.50 34.54 9.12
C ARG A 237 -21.44 33.55 7.95
N ALA A 238 -21.61 32.25 8.21
CA ALA A 238 -21.89 31.31 7.14
C ALA A 238 -23.15 31.80 6.41
N LYS A 239 -23.02 32.14 5.13
CA LYS A 239 -24.12 32.70 4.30
C LYS A 239 -25.31 31.74 4.11
N CYS A 240 -25.22 30.52 4.63
CA CYS A 240 -26.26 29.51 4.55
C CYS A 240 -26.48 28.91 5.95
N PRO A 241 -27.71 28.90 6.48
CA PRO A 241 -28.04 28.06 7.62
C PRO A 241 -27.72 26.61 7.28
N PRO A 242 -27.05 25.84 8.15
CA PRO A 242 -26.89 24.41 7.94
C PRO A 242 -28.28 23.77 7.80
N LEU A 243 -28.46 22.94 6.78
CA LEU A 243 -29.71 22.20 6.56
C LEU A 243 -30.08 21.41 7.85
N PRO A 244 -31.36 21.34 8.23
CA PRO A 244 -31.80 20.50 9.35
C PRO A 244 -31.35 19.04 9.12
N GLY A 245 -30.43 18.55 9.94
CA GLY A 245 -29.78 17.23 9.77
C GLY A 245 -28.26 17.26 9.60
N ALA A 246 -27.63 18.43 9.51
CA ALA A 246 -26.17 18.57 9.43
C ALA A 246 -25.46 18.27 10.78
N GLY A 247 -25.27 16.98 11.07
CA GLY A 247 -24.43 16.51 12.18
C GLY A 247 -22.96 16.37 11.78
N THR A 248 -22.11 17.16 12.45
CA THR A 248 -20.74 16.89 12.98
C THR A 248 -19.72 16.02 12.23
N VAL A 249 -18.53 16.64 12.02
CA VAL A 249 -17.20 16.11 11.64
C VAL A 249 -17.16 15.32 10.33
N ALA A 250 -16.77 16.02 9.26
CA ALA A 250 -16.53 15.42 7.96
C ALA A 250 -15.11 14.84 7.87
N SER A 251 -14.90 13.66 8.43
CA SER A 251 -13.61 12.93 8.47
C SER A 251 -12.54 13.55 9.39
N ILE A 252 -11.99 12.73 10.28
CA ILE A 252 -10.87 13.07 11.17
C ILE A 252 -9.50 13.03 10.47
N GLY A 253 -9.48 12.74 9.16
CA GLY A 253 -8.24 12.55 8.41
C GLY A 253 -7.59 11.19 8.65
N ALA A 254 -6.42 10.98 8.03
CA ALA A 254 -5.58 9.80 8.20
C ALA A 254 -4.10 10.23 8.27
N PRO A 255 -3.28 9.58 9.11
CA PRO A 255 -1.86 9.88 9.18
C PRO A 255 -1.13 9.58 7.87
N GLY A 256 -0.08 10.34 7.62
CA GLY A 256 0.93 10.11 6.60
C GLY A 256 2.12 9.38 7.20
N TYR A 257 3.04 8.94 6.33
CA TYR A 257 4.20 8.14 6.71
C TYR A 257 5.41 8.51 5.88
N ARG A 258 6.56 8.69 6.51
CA ARG A 258 7.86 8.61 5.84
C ARG A 258 8.44 7.23 6.12
N VAL A 259 8.77 6.49 5.08
CA VAL A 259 9.30 5.13 5.21
C VAL A 259 10.57 4.95 4.42
N ARG A 260 11.42 4.04 4.89
CA ARG A 260 12.59 3.54 4.17
C ARG A 260 12.43 2.06 3.92
N VAL A 261 12.72 1.64 2.70
CA VAL A 261 12.85 0.23 2.37
C VAL A 261 14.32 -0.09 2.28
N TRP A 262 14.69 -1.20 2.90
CA TRP A 262 16.04 -1.72 2.89
C TRP A 262 16.05 -3.15 2.36
N ALA A 263 17.14 -3.51 1.69
CA ALA A 263 17.45 -4.87 1.27
C ALA A 263 18.69 -5.35 2.03
N GLU A 264 18.56 -6.48 2.72
CA GLU A 264 19.66 -7.21 3.34
C GLU A 264 20.00 -8.44 2.50
N THR A 265 21.20 -8.47 1.95
CA THR A 265 21.71 -9.57 1.14
C THR A 265 22.69 -10.40 1.96
N ALA A 266 22.50 -11.71 1.99
CA ALA A 266 23.47 -12.64 2.57
C ALA A 266 24.76 -12.64 1.72
N VAL A 267 25.91 -12.44 2.36
CA VAL A 267 27.22 -12.49 1.73
C VAL A 267 27.98 -13.66 2.34
N PRO A 268 28.48 -14.61 1.53
CA PRO A 268 29.31 -15.70 2.03
C PRO A 268 30.46 -15.15 2.90
N GLU A 269 30.63 -15.74 4.08
CA GLU A 269 31.73 -15.43 5.04
C GLU A 269 31.73 -14.01 5.66
N ALA A 270 30.98 -13.06 5.11
CA ALA A 270 30.91 -11.67 5.58
C ALA A 270 29.58 -11.30 6.28
N GLY A 271 28.65 -12.25 6.43
CA GLY A 271 27.37 -12.04 7.10
C GLY A 271 26.30 -11.43 6.19
N ARG A 272 25.78 -10.24 6.52
CA ARG A 272 24.74 -9.56 5.74
C ARG A 272 25.15 -8.15 5.34
N ARG A 273 24.93 -7.82 4.07
CA ARG A 273 25.08 -6.46 3.55
C ARG A 273 23.71 -5.80 3.43
N ARG A 274 23.55 -4.67 4.12
CA ARG A 274 22.34 -3.84 4.05
C ARG A 274 22.50 -2.74 3.00
N ARG A 275 21.48 -2.53 2.17
CA ARG A 275 21.39 -1.46 1.16
C ARG A 275 20.05 -0.74 1.25
N LEU A 276 20.06 0.59 1.19
CA LEU A 276 18.83 1.38 1.05
C LEU A 276 18.25 1.16 -0.36
N VAL A 277 16.97 0.80 -0.44
CA VAL A 277 16.24 0.59 -1.70
C VAL A 277 15.48 1.85 -2.09
N SER A 278 14.68 2.38 -1.17
CA SER A 278 13.90 3.60 -1.39
C SER A 278 13.64 4.34 -0.08
N GLU A 279 13.37 5.64 -0.19
CA GLU A 279 12.71 6.44 0.85
C GLU A 279 11.45 7.05 0.22
N ASP A 280 10.31 6.84 0.86
CA ASP A 280 9.00 7.25 0.37
C ASP A 280 8.26 8.11 1.38
N LEU A 281 7.51 9.09 0.86
CA LEU A 281 6.60 9.92 1.63
C LEU A 281 5.16 9.68 1.19
N TYR A 282 4.33 9.23 2.12
CA TYR A 282 2.89 9.16 2.00
C TYR A 282 2.28 10.34 2.76
N GLU A 283 1.59 11.23 2.04
CA GLU A 283 1.02 12.41 2.67
C GLU A 283 -0.16 12.06 3.59
N PRO A 284 -0.32 12.77 4.73
CA PRO A 284 -1.50 12.63 5.55
C PRO A 284 -2.73 13.16 4.80
N VAL A 285 -3.88 12.57 5.08
CA VAL A 285 -5.16 13.15 4.66
C VAL A 285 -5.67 14.00 5.80
N ASN A 286 -5.77 15.30 5.56
CA ASN A 286 -6.23 16.24 6.58
C ASN A 286 -7.73 16.06 6.86
N ALA A 287 -8.13 16.41 8.08
CA ALA A 287 -9.52 16.43 8.47
C ALA A 287 -10.27 17.55 7.72
N VAL A 288 -11.53 17.32 7.39
CA VAL A 288 -12.39 18.30 6.71
C VAL A 288 -13.57 18.62 7.62
N ALA A 289 -14.09 19.84 7.55
CA ALA A 289 -15.39 20.20 8.13
C ALA A 289 -16.33 20.52 6.96
N HIS A 290 -17.54 19.97 7.00
CA HIS A 290 -18.64 20.35 6.10
C HIS A 290 -19.53 21.39 6.80
#